data_AF-A0A842V6S4-F1
#
_entry.id   AF-A0A842V6S4-F1
#
_cell.length_a   1.000
_cell.length_b   1.000
_cell.length_c   1.000
_cell.angle_alpha   90.00
_cell.angle_beta   90.00
_cell.angle_gamma   90.00
#
_symmetry.space_group_name_H-M   'P 1'
#
loop_
_entity.id
_entity.type
_entity.pdbx_description
1 polymer ?
#
loop_
_entity_poly.entity_id
_entity_poly.type
_entity_poly.pdbx_seq_one_letter_code
_entity_poly.pdbx_strand_id
1 'polypeptide(L)'
;MKKVVIVLFLLLTIIPLSTAQLDAIDELEQDFKTFVGHDLSIEHVDKIAVIVGERINLAEQTAYSFAAGELPILVDAEQLQDRKENEKQLNKTNKTIILIGGPSQSTLTEVFYSQLTNETKKDYSGIVGVYGFVNGHKIVIYSDRRGFENLAFNAIEYSPLKGLIPDKYIPPAAAGLSVFLLIIIDFITSYAENIIGFIGTKNKKIKKEYKGTQIKGFPIRIRELLAIMGCAAIFAVAITWTFAAGTTGFARILALSMGLSSLIFFMTELIRMIAAYRNHLTTEFVIYPLGAIVTLLSAWFGMVFGNPGNVISEEDEQPGKVYYVIMIVVFAIGVALFLYNFFRPTEIAQIAMTTASTFSLFEFIPLSPLNGKDVFEWNKGAWTITFLLLLPIYVLINFVL
;
A
#
# COMPACT_ATOMS: atom_id res chain seq x y z
N MET A 1 17.01 24.22 13.67
CA MET A 1 17.00 22.77 13.35
C MET A 1 15.67 22.27 12.76
N LYS A 2 14.50 22.40 13.42
CA LYS A 2 13.22 21.83 12.90
C LYS A 2 12.80 22.29 11.49
N LYS A 3 12.94 23.58 11.15
CA LYS A 3 12.59 24.11 9.82
C LYS A 3 13.55 23.66 8.72
N VAL A 4 14.82 23.41 9.06
CA VAL A 4 15.85 22.98 8.10
C VAL A 4 15.67 21.52 7.73
N VAL A 5 15.26 20.64 8.66
CA VAL A 5 15.00 19.22 8.38
C VAL A 5 13.76 19.05 7.50
N ILE A 6 12.69 19.81 7.74
CA ILE A 6 11.46 19.76 6.92
C ILE A 6 11.72 20.27 5.50
N VAL A 7 12.48 21.35 5.36
CA VAL A 7 12.84 21.90 4.04
C VAL A 7 13.85 20.99 3.33
N LEU A 8 14.84 20.41 4.00
CA LEU A 8 15.73 19.41 3.38
C LEU A 8 14.97 18.16 2.98
N PHE A 9 14.01 17.67 3.76
CA PHE A 9 13.23 16.48 3.42
C PHE A 9 12.29 16.72 2.24
N LEU A 10 11.63 17.88 2.18
CA LEU A 10 10.81 18.29 1.03
C LEU A 10 11.65 18.55 -0.24
N LEU A 11 12.84 19.14 -0.09
CA LEU A 11 13.77 19.35 -1.21
C LEU A 11 14.39 18.03 -1.69
N LEU A 12 14.67 17.08 -0.78
CA LEU A 12 15.23 15.76 -1.11
C LEU A 12 14.21 14.81 -1.75
N THR A 13 12.90 14.99 -1.57
CA THR A 13 11.88 14.14 -2.20
C THR A 13 11.35 14.71 -3.52
N ILE A 14 11.36 16.03 -3.71
CA ILE A 14 10.73 16.67 -4.88
C ILE A 14 11.74 16.97 -5.99
N ILE A 15 12.97 17.39 -5.65
CA ILE A 15 13.92 17.92 -6.65
C ILE A 15 14.67 16.83 -7.43
N PRO A 16 15.21 15.75 -6.80
CA PRO A 16 15.93 14.73 -7.57
C PRO A 16 15.00 13.92 -8.48
N LEU A 17 13.69 13.85 -8.15
CA LEU A 17 12.72 13.20 -9.03
C LEU A 17 12.59 13.95 -10.35
N SER A 18 12.51 15.28 -10.37
CA SER A 18 12.22 16.02 -11.61
C SER A 18 13.31 15.95 -12.69
N THR A 19 14.59 16.02 -12.30
CA THR A 19 15.70 15.96 -13.27
C THR A 19 16.04 14.53 -13.64
N ALA A 20 16.05 13.62 -12.67
CA ALA A 20 16.25 12.19 -12.98
C ALA A 20 15.07 11.62 -13.78
N GLN A 21 13.84 12.13 -13.61
CA GLN A 21 12.70 11.73 -14.43
C GLN A 21 12.79 12.28 -15.85
N LEU A 22 13.31 13.49 -16.08
CA LEU A 22 13.48 14.01 -17.44
C LEU A 22 14.55 13.24 -18.21
N ASP A 23 15.72 13.04 -17.59
CA ASP A 23 16.78 12.21 -18.18
C ASP A 23 16.29 10.76 -18.37
N ALA A 24 15.53 10.24 -17.40
CA ALA A 24 14.91 8.93 -17.53
C ALA A 24 13.82 8.90 -18.59
N ILE A 25 13.08 9.99 -18.86
CA ILE A 25 12.05 10.08 -19.91
C ILE A 25 12.70 10.07 -21.31
N ASP A 26 13.80 10.81 -21.49
CA ASP A 26 14.54 10.82 -22.75
C ASP A 26 15.23 9.46 -22.98
N GLU A 27 15.80 8.86 -21.94
CA GLU A 27 16.36 7.50 -21.97
C GLU A 27 15.26 6.46 -22.22
N LEU A 28 14.11 6.59 -21.56
CA LEU A 28 12.88 5.82 -21.78
C LEU A 28 12.45 5.85 -23.24
N GLU A 29 12.43 7.06 -23.80
CA GLU A 29 11.97 7.32 -25.14
C GLU A 29 12.93 6.67 -26.12
N GLN A 30 14.23 6.86 -25.92
CA GLN A 30 15.27 6.24 -26.74
C GLN A 30 15.25 4.72 -26.62
N ASP A 31 15.04 4.18 -25.43
CA ASP A 31 14.96 2.74 -25.18
C ASP A 31 13.67 2.16 -25.75
N PHE A 32 12.54 2.85 -25.62
CA PHE A 32 11.28 2.45 -26.25
C PHE A 32 11.39 2.52 -27.78
N LYS A 33 11.95 3.60 -28.35
CA LYS A 33 12.19 3.73 -29.80
C LYS A 33 13.17 2.68 -30.31
N THR A 34 14.23 2.37 -29.56
CA THR A 34 15.20 1.32 -29.90
C THR A 34 14.53 -0.05 -29.81
N PHE A 35 13.78 -0.30 -28.75
CA PHE A 35 13.08 -1.55 -28.49
C PHE A 35 12.00 -1.80 -29.54
N VAL A 36 11.07 -0.87 -29.71
CA VAL A 36 9.97 -0.93 -30.67
C VAL A 36 10.49 -0.84 -32.11
N GLY A 37 11.44 0.05 -32.40
CA GLY A 37 12.00 0.23 -33.74
C GLY A 37 12.81 -0.98 -34.23
N HIS A 38 13.70 -1.54 -33.41
CA HIS A 38 14.49 -2.71 -33.79
C HIS A 38 13.59 -3.92 -34.05
N ASP A 39 12.59 -4.13 -33.19
CA ASP A 39 11.75 -5.32 -33.23
C ASP A 39 10.52 -5.24 -34.15
N LEU A 40 10.12 -4.03 -34.55
CA LEU A 40 9.05 -3.79 -35.52
C LEU A 40 9.56 -3.40 -36.91
N SER A 41 10.87 -3.15 -37.09
CA SER A 41 11.48 -2.90 -38.42
C SER A 41 11.48 -4.10 -39.36
N ILE A 42 10.94 -5.24 -38.93
CA ILE A 42 10.71 -6.40 -39.78
C ILE A 42 9.50 -6.07 -40.67
N GLU A 43 9.71 -6.04 -41.99
CA GLU A 43 8.80 -5.61 -43.08
C GLU A 43 7.40 -6.29 -43.14
N HIS A 44 6.90 -6.91 -42.07
CA HIS A 44 5.69 -7.75 -42.02
C HIS A 44 4.78 -7.47 -40.81
N VAL A 45 4.93 -6.36 -40.08
CA VAL A 45 3.98 -6.02 -39.01
C VAL A 45 2.75 -5.34 -39.60
N ASP A 46 1.83 -6.14 -40.15
CA ASP A 46 0.68 -5.58 -40.86
C ASP A 46 -0.28 -4.81 -39.93
N LYS A 47 -0.35 -5.14 -38.62
CA LYS A 47 -1.22 -4.46 -37.63
C LYS A 47 -0.72 -4.61 -36.18
N ILE A 48 -0.81 -3.54 -35.39
CA ILE A 48 -0.52 -3.51 -33.94
C ILE A 48 -1.82 -3.36 -33.13
N ALA A 49 -1.89 -4.05 -32.00
CA ALA A 49 -2.87 -3.79 -30.95
C ALA A 49 -2.13 -3.34 -29.69
N VAL A 50 -2.54 -2.22 -29.10
CA VAL A 50 -1.98 -1.71 -27.85
C VAL A 50 -3.00 -1.88 -26.73
N ILE A 51 -2.54 -2.37 -25.59
CA ILE A 51 -3.34 -2.59 -24.40
C ILE A 51 -2.69 -1.81 -23.28
N VAL A 52 -3.41 -0.82 -22.78
CA VAL A 52 -2.95 0.01 -21.66
C VAL A 52 -3.54 -0.58 -20.39
N GLY A 53 -2.67 -1.04 -19.49
CA GLY A 53 -3.07 -1.62 -18.22
C GLY A 53 -3.94 -0.66 -17.40
N GLU A 54 -4.95 -1.19 -16.73
CA GLU A 54 -5.89 -0.36 -15.96
C GLU A 54 -5.26 0.27 -14.72
N ARG A 55 -4.14 -0.29 -14.23
CA ARG A 55 -3.45 0.11 -13.00
C ARG A 55 -2.01 0.60 -13.26
N ILE A 56 -1.69 1.02 -14.48
CA ILE A 56 -0.38 1.61 -14.76
C ILE A 56 -0.18 2.89 -13.97
N ASN A 57 1.06 3.18 -13.61
CA ASN A 57 1.37 4.41 -12.91
C ASN A 57 1.41 5.62 -13.87
N LEU A 58 1.45 6.82 -13.30
CA LEU A 58 1.44 8.06 -14.07
C LEU A 58 2.66 8.18 -15.00
N ALA A 59 3.82 7.63 -14.60
CA ALA A 59 5.03 7.68 -15.41
C ALA A 59 4.89 6.82 -16.67
N GLU A 60 4.40 5.59 -16.54
CA GLU A 60 4.12 4.69 -17.67
C GLU A 60 3.05 5.26 -18.59
N GLN A 61 1.99 5.86 -18.02
CA GLN A 61 0.93 6.50 -18.80
C GLN A 61 1.46 7.69 -19.61
N THR A 62 2.32 8.51 -19.00
CA THR A 62 2.93 9.67 -19.65
C THR A 62 3.89 9.23 -20.74
N ALA A 63 4.74 8.25 -20.45
CA ALA A 63 5.66 7.65 -21.39
C ALA A 63 4.94 7.09 -22.63
N TYR A 64 3.87 6.32 -22.41
CA TYR A 64 3.06 5.78 -23.50
C TYR A 64 2.39 6.89 -24.31
N SER A 65 1.79 7.89 -23.64
CA SER A 65 1.11 8.99 -24.33
C SER A 65 2.08 9.80 -25.21
N PHE A 66 3.29 10.01 -24.73
CA PHE A 66 4.36 10.67 -25.48
C PHE A 66 4.81 9.80 -26.67
N ALA A 67 5.12 8.52 -26.44
CA ALA A 67 5.52 7.59 -27.49
C ALA A 67 4.44 7.44 -28.58
N ALA A 68 3.16 7.42 -28.19
CA ALA A 68 2.04 7.36 -29.11
C ALA A 68 1.90 8.63 -29.97
N GLY A 69 2.39 9.80 -29.51
CA GLY A 69 2.41 11.03 -30.30
C GLY A 69 3.56 11.09 -31.32
N GLU A 70 4.70 10.48 -30.99
CA GLU A 70 5.93 10.55 -31.79
C GLU A 70 6.09 9.38 -32.78
N LEU A 71 5.49 8.22 -32.52
CA LEU A 71 5.62 7.03 -33.34
C LEU A 71 4.35 6.80 -34.17
N PRO A 72 4.37 7.01 -35.50
CA PRO A 72 3.20 6.83 -36.36
C PRO A 72 2.56 5.44 -36.24
N ILE A 73 3.38 4.42 -35.98
CA ILE A 73 2.91 3.03 -35.84
C ILE A 73 2.02 2.80 -34.62
N LEU A 74 2.11 3.65 -33.59
CA LEU A 74 1.25 3.61 -32.41
C LEU A 74 0.00 4.47 -32.56
N VAL A 75 0.07 5.53 -33.38
CA VAL A 75 -1.09 6.39 -33.68
C VAL A 75 -2.20 5.58 -34.36
N ASP A 76 -1.83 4.71 -35.30
CA ASP A 76 -2.76 3.87 -36.05
C ASP A 76 -3.05 2.52 -35.37
N ALA A 77 -2.47 2.26 -34.19
CA ALA A 77 -2.66 1.00 -33.48
C ALA A 77 -4.05 0.90 -32.85
N GLU A 78 -4.64 -0.31 -32.89
CA GLU A 78 -5.92 -0.56 -32.22
C GLU A 78 -5.71 -0.54 -30.71
N GLN A 79 -6.30 0.43 -30.02
CA GLN A 79 -6.28 0.46 -28.56
C GLN A 79 -7.41 -0.40 -27.99
N LEU A 80 -7.04 -1.39 -27.18
CA LEU A 80 -7.97 -2.27 -26.49
C LEU A 80 -7.90 -2.03 -24.98
N GLN A 81 -9.03 -2.18 -24.30
CA GLN A 81 -9.10 -2.10 -22.84
C GLN A 81 -8.49 -3.34 -22.20
N ASP A 82 -7.89 -3.18 -21.02
CA ASP A 82 -7.30 -4.28 -20.26
C ASP A 82 -8.38 -5.11 -19.54
N ARG A 83 -9.10 -5.92 -20.32
CA ARG A 83 -10.17 -6.80 -19.82
C ARG A 83 -9.91 -8.24 -20.25
N LYS A 84 -10.14 -9.20 -19.34
CA LYS A 84 -10.02 -10.65 -19.61
C LYS A 84 -10.84 -11.10 -20.83
N GLU A 85 -11.97 -10.45 -21.12
CA GLU A 85 -12.80 -10.76 -22.28
C GLU A 85 -12.07 -10.57 -23.62
N ASN A 86 -11.13 -9.62 -23.68
CA ASN A 86 -10.35 -9.32 -24.87
C ASN A 86 -9.27 -10.39 -25.15
N GLU A 87 -8.93 -11.24 -24.19
CA GLU A 87 -7.96 -12.33 -24.37
C GLU A 87 -8.33 -13.24 -25.55
N LYS A 88 -9.62 -13.61 -25.66
CA LYS A 88 -10.11 -14.48 -26.73
C LYS A 88 -10.10 -13.80 -28.10
N GLN A 89 -10.28 -12.49 -28.13
CA GLN A 89 -10.21 -11.70 -29.37
C GLN A 89 -8.76 -11.64 -29.84
N LEU A 90 -7.83 -11.30 -28.93
CA LEU A 90 -6.40 -11.17 -29.18
C LEU A 90 -5.75 -12.48 -29.64
N ASN A 91 -6.12 -13.62 -29.05
CA ASN A 91 -5.60 -14.92 -29.46
C ASN A 91 -5.95 -15.30 -30.91
N LYS A 92 -6.97 -14.68 -31.51
CA LYS A 92 -7.39 -14.91 -32.90
C LYS A 92 -6.79 -13.92 -33.90
N THR A 93 -6.14 -12.85 -33.43
CA THR A 93 -5.61 -11.80 -34.30
C THR A 93 -4.15 -12.07 -34.62
N ASN A 94 -3.73 -11.94 -35.89
CA ASN A 94 -2.30 -11.98 -36.28
C ASN A 94 -1.56 -10.67 -35.96
N LYS A 95 -1.98 -9.95 -34.93
CA LYS A 95 -1.43 -8.64 -34.57
C LYS A 95 -0.25 -8.81 -33.63
N THR A 96 0.71 -7.89 -33.72
CA THR A 96 1.66 -7.73 -32.62
C THR A 96 0.95 -7.02 -31.48
N ILE A 97 1.02 -7.59 -30.28
CA ILE A 97 0.33 -7.07 -29.10
C ILE A 97 1.35 -6.36 -28.22
N ILE A 98 1.12 -5.07 -27.99
CA ILE A 98 1.91 -4.25 -27.07
C ILE A 98 1.10 -4.06 -25.80
N LEU A 99 1.63 -4.54 -24.69
CA LEU A 99 1.07 -4.43 -23.35
C LEU A 99 1.85 -3.35 -22.58
N ILE A 100 1.17 -2.29 -22.16
CA ILE A 100 1.71 -1.24 -21.30
C ILE A 100 1.29 -1.54 -19.86
N GLY A 101 2.26 -1.72 -18.97
CA GLY A 101 2.07 -2.15 -17.59
C GLY A 101 2.42 -3.61 -17.40
N GLY A 102 3.03 -3.93 -16.26
CA GLY A 102 3.51 -5.27 -15.95
C GLY A 102 2.39 -6.16 -15.39
N PRO A 103 2.70 -7.44 -15.07
CA PRO A 103 1.73 -8.35 -14.46
C PRO A 103 1.00 -7.81 -13.23
N SER A 104 1.66 -6.96 -12.42
CA SER A 104 1.05 -6.38 -11.22
C SER A 104 0.05 -5.26 -11.53
N GLN A 105 0.15 -4.67 -12.72
CA GLN A 105 -0.62 -3.49 -13.13
C GLN A 105 -1.69 -3.83 -14.18
N SER A 106 -1.48 -4.88 -14.97
CA SER A 106 -2.37 -5.27 -16.05
C SER A 106 -2.81 -6.72 -15.98
N THR A 107 -4.12 -6.92 -16.06
CA THR A 107 -4.74 -8.25 -15.95
C THR A 107 -4.44 -9.11 -17.18
N LEU A 108 -4.48 -8.53 -18.38
CA LEU A 108 -4.06 -9.22 -19.60
C LEU A 108 -2.57 -9.48 -19.61
N THR A 109 -1.76 -8.56 -19.08
CA THR A 109 -0.30 -8.78 -18.99
C THR A 109 0.01 -9.97 -18.09
N GLU A 110 -0.65 -10.11 -16.94
CA GLU A 110 -0.49 -11.29 -16.07
C GLU A 110 -0.76 -12.60 -16.85
N VAL A 111 -1.86 -12.64 -17.61
CA VAL A 111 -2.24 -13.81 -18.41
C VAL A 111 -1.22 -14.09 -19.51
N PHE A 112 -0.90 -13.11 -20.35
CA PHE A 112 0.05 -13.29 -21.47
C PHE A 112 1.45 -13.61 -20.97
N TYR A 113 1.92 -12.94 -19.92
CA TYR A 113 3.25 -13.17 -19.35
C TYR A 113 3.41 -14.62 -18.86
N SER A 114 2.38 -15.19 -18.24
CA SER A 114 2.39 -16.59 -17.81
C SER A 114 2.43 -17.62 -18.95
N GLN A 115 2.08 -17.20 -20.17
CA GLN A 115 2.02 -18.05 -21.37
C GLN A 115 3.17 -17.79 -22.35
N LEU A 116 4.08 -16.86 -22.05
CA LEU A 116 5.16 -16.48 -22.95
C LEU A 116 6.11 -17.65 -23.25
N THR A 117 6.47 -17.76 -24.52
CA THR A 117 7.53 -18.65 -25.01
C THR A 117 8.64 -17.82 -25.65
N ASN A 118 9.88 -18.33 -25.61
CA ASN A 118 11.07 -17.60 -26.09
C ASN A 118 11.20 -16.20 -25.46
N GLU A 119 10.94 -16.12 -24.16
CA GLU A 119 11.02 -14.87 -23.41
C GLU A 119 12.43 -14.30 -23.47
N THR A 120 12.53 -13.02 -23.79
CA THR A 120 13.71 -12.23 -23.50
C THR A 120 13.32 -10.99 -22.72
N LYS A 121 13.99 -10.81 -21.58
CA LYS A 121 13.81 -9.69 -20.68
C LYS A 121 15.02 -8.76 -20.80
N LYS A 122 14.78 -7.48 -21.06
CA LYS A 122 15.79 -6.42 -21.08
C LYS A 122 15.41 -5.35 -20.06
N ASP A 123 16.43 -4.86 -19.37
CA ASP A 123 16.29 -3.82 -18.36
C ASP A 123 16.98 -2.55 -18.85
N TYR A 124 16.23 -1.45 -18.82
CA TYR A 124 16.48 -0.15 -19.40
C TYR A 124 16.33 0.89 -18.29
N SER A 125 17.36 1.00 -17.45
CA SER A 125 17.47 2.01 -16.38
C SER A 125 16.22 2.17 -15.49
N GLY A 126 15.54 1.06 -15.16
CA GLY A 126 14.34 1.05 -14.30
C GLY A 126 13.06 0.65 -15.02
N ILE A 127 13.12 0.51 -16.34
CA ILE A 127 12.09 -0.14 -17.14
C ILE A 127 12.51 -1.51 -17.59
N VAL A 128 11.51 -2.35 -17.70
CA VAL A 128 11.64 -3.72 -18.13
C VAL A 128 10.81 -3.89 -19.39
N GLY A 129 11.52 -4.15 -20.49
CA GLY A 129 10.92 -4.64 -21.72
C GLY A 129 10.98 -6.16 -21.75
N VAL A 130 9.84 -6.82 -21.90
CA VAL A 130 9.76 -8.27 -22.10
C VAL A 130 9.17 -8.53 -23.46
N TYR A 131 9.77 -9.45 -24.21
CA TYR A 131 9.20 -9.90 -25.47
C TYR A 131 9.22 -11.42 -25.57
N GLY A 132 8.28 -11.95 -26.34
CA GLY A 132 8.20 -13.37 -26.65
C GLY A 132 6.98 -13.65 -27.51
N PHE A 133 6.55 -14.90 -27.50
CA PHE A 133 5.44 -15.35 -28.32
C PHE A 133 4.37 -16.06 -27.49
N VAL A 134 3.10 -15.78 -27.77
CA VAL A 134 1.94 -16.50 -27.25
C VAL A 134 1.09 -16.94 -28.43
N ASN A 135 0.88 -18.24 -28.59
CA ASN A 135 0.13 -18.81 -29.71
C ASN A 135 0.62 -18.36 -31.11
N GLY A 136 1.93 -18.10 -31.25
CA GLY A 136 2.54 -17.62 -32.49
C GLY A 136 2.49 -16.09 -32.69
N HIS A 137 1.78 -15.37 -31.82
CA HIS A 137 1.71 -13.90 -31.86
C HIS A 137 2.86 -13.30 -31.07
N LYS A 138 3.49 -12.26 -31.63
CA LYS A 138 4.53 -11.51 -30.93
C LYS A 138 3.90 -10.65 -29.85
N ILE A 139 4.34 -10.84 -28.62
CA ILE A 139 3.92 -10.07 -27.45
C ILE A 139 5.08 -9.22 -26.99
N VAL A 140 4.79 -7.95 -26.73
CA VAL A 140 5.75 -6.96 -26.25
C VAL A 140 5.15 -6.33 -24.99
N ILE A 141 5.78 -6.55 -23.83
CA ILE A 141 5.36 -5.98 -22.55
C ILE A 141 6.36 -4.89 -22.18
N TYR A 142 5.81 -3.75 -21.79
CA TYR A 142 6.58 -2.59 -21.37
C TYR A 142 6.06 -2.11 -20.02
N SER A 143 6.92 -2.10 -19.01
CA SER A 143 6.56 -1.62 -17.69
C SER A 143 7.79 -1.26 -16.87
N ASP A 144 7.61 -0.49 -15.80
CA ASP A 144 8.65 -0.32 -14.82
C ASP A 144 8.95 -1.64 -14.06
N ARG A 145 10.07 -1.67 -13.31
CA ARG A 145 10.44 -2.86 -12.52
C ARG A 145 9.36 -3.29 -11.53
N ARG A 146 8.58 -2.34 -10.98
CA ARG A 146 7.52 -2.62 -10.00
C ARG A 146 6.35 -3.36 -10.64
N GLY A 147 6.04 -3.09 -11.91
CA GLY A 147 5.08 -3.85 -12.69
C GLY A 147 5.34 -5.36 -12.70
N PHE A 148 6.61 -5.77 -12.59
CA PHE A 148 7.02 -7.18 -12.56
C PHE A 148 7.29 -7.74 -11.18
N GLU A 149 7.82 -6.94 -10.26
CA GLU A 149 8.34 -7.42 -8.96
C GLU A 149 7.40 -7.15 -7.78
N ASN A 150 6.48 -6.18 -7.88
CA ASN A 150 5.46 -5.95 -6.86
C ASN A 150 4.25 -6.88 -7.08
N LEU A 151 3.46 -7.07 -6.03
CA LEU A 151 2.19 -7.76 -6.04
C LEU A 151 1.09 -6.88 -6.63
N ALA A 152 0.22 -7.51 -7.42
CA ALA A 152 -1.01 -6.89 -7.92
C ALA A 152 -2.02 -6.62 -6.79
N PHE A 153 -2.83 -5.57 -6.92
CA PHE A 153 -3.99 -5.33 -6.05
C PHE A 153 -5.16 -6.24 -6.43
N ASN A 154 -5.07 -7.52 -6.06
CA ASN A 154 -6.07 -8.53 -6.44
C ASN A 154 -7.42 -8.36 -5.73
N ALA A 155 -7.48 -7.66 -4.58
CA ALA A 155 -8.76 -7.39 -3.91
C ALA A 155 -9.72 -6.53 -4.75
N ILE A 156 -9.22 -5.75 -5.71
CA ILE A 156 -10.04 -4.93 -6.62
C ILE A 156 -11.03 -5.81 -7.38
N GLU A 157 -10.59 -6.99 -7.84
CA GLU A 157 -11.40 -7.93 -8.61
C GLU A 157 -12.60 -8.48 -7.82
N TYR A 158 -12.49 -8.51 -6.49
CA TYR A 158 -13.48 -9.05 -5.55
C TYR A 158 -14.20 -7.96 -4.75
N SER A 159 -13.88 -6.69 -4.99
CA SER A 159 -14.44 -5.58 -4.26
C SER A 159 -15.93 -5.42 -4.57
N PRO A 160 -16.79 -5.15 -3.58
CA PRO A 160 -18.19 -4.78 -3.84
C PRO A 160 -18.31 -3.42 -4.55
N LEU A 161 -17.22 -2.64 -4.65
CA LEU A 161 -17.17 -1.39 -5.41
C LEU A 161 -16.93 -1.62 -6.92
N LYS A 162 -16.58 -2.85 -7.30
CA LYS A 162 -16.34 -3.21 -8.69
C LYS A 162 -17.60 -3.02 -9.53
N GLY A 163 -17.47 -2.31 -10.64
CA GLY A 163 -18.58 -1.94 -11.52
C GLY A 163 -19.38 -0.71 -11.07
N LEU A 164 -19.20 -0.23 -9.82
CA LEU A 164 -19.76 1.04 -9.36
C LEU A 164 -18.85 2.23 -9.68
N ILE A 165 -17.55 2.03 -9.58
CA ILE A 165 -16.51 3.02 -9.88
C ILE A 165 -15.38 2.38 -10.70
N PRO A 166 -14.58 3.17 -11.45
CA PRO A 166 -13.40 2.66 -12.14
C PRO A 166 -12.39 2.03 -11.17
N ASP A 167 -11.77 0.93 -11.60
CA ASP A 167 -10.88 0.08 -10.79
C ASP A 167 -9.74 0.85 -10.11
N LYS A 168 -9.15 1.83 -10.82
CA LYS A 168 -8.11 2.71 -10.28
C LYS A 168 -8.53 3.54 -9.04
N TYR A 169 -9.83 3.76 -8.84
CA TYR A 169 -10.35 4.53 -7.71
C TYR A 169 -10.86 3.64 -6.57
N ILE A 170 -10.88 2.31 -6.74
CA ILE A 170 -11.35 1.37 -5.71
C ILE A 170 -10.47 1.44 -4.44
N PRO A 171 -9.13 1.38 -4.50
CA PRO A 171 -8.31 1.46 -3.29
C PRO A 171 -8.47 2.79 -2.51
N PRO A 172 -8.41 3.99 -3.15
CA PRO A 172 -8.69 5.24 -2.44
C PRO A 172 -10.11 5.31 -1.86
N ALA A 173 -11.12 4.81 -2.59
CA ALA A 173 -12.49 4.77 -2.10
C ALA A 173 -12.64 3.84 -0.89
N ALA A 174 -11.96 2.68 -0.89
CA ALA A 174 -11.90 1.76 0.24
C ALA A 174 -11.32 2.43 1.50
N ALA A 175 -10.21 3.16 1.37
CA ALA A 175 -9.62 3.91 2.48
C ALA A 175 -10.59 5.00 3.01
N GLY A 176 -11.23 5.75 2.10
CA GLY A 176 -12.23 6.76 2.48
C GLY A 176 -13.46 6.17 3.19
N LEU A 177 -14.00 5.07 2.68
CA LEU A 177 -15.09 4.32 3.33
C LEU A 177 -14.70 3.81 4.71
N SER A 178 -13.45 3.45 4.91
CA SER A 178 -12.95 2.97 6.20
C SER A 178 -12.92 4.08 7.25
N VAL A 179 -12.47 5.29 6.87
CA VAL A 179 -12.58 6.47 7.73
C VAL A 179 -14.04 6.80 8.04
N PHE A 180 -14.91 6.71 7.03
CA PHE A 180 -16.35 6.94 7.23
C PHE A 180 -16.98 5.91 8.18
N LEU A 181 -16.62 4.63 8.05
CA LEU A 181 -17.05 3.57 8.96
C LEU A 181 -16.58 3.82 10.39
N LEU A 182 -15.35 4.30 10.58
CA LEU A 182 -14.87 4.69 11.91
C LEU A 182 -15.71 5.81 12.53
N ILE A 183 -16.05 6.84 11.75
CA ILE A 183 -16.90 7.94 12.22
C ILE A 183 -18.28 7.42 12.62
N ILE A 184 -18.88 6.52 11.82
CA ILE A 184 -20.15 5.88 12.15
C ILE A 184 -20.02 5.07 13.44
N ILE A 185 -18.97 4.26 13.57
CA ILE A 185 -18.74 3.44 14.74
C ILE A 185 -18.59 4.31 15.98
N ASP A 186 -17.76 5.36 15.93
CA ASP A 186 -17.55 6.30 17.03
C ASP A 186 -18.86 6.97 17.45
N PHE A 187 -19.67 7.39 16.47
CA PHE A 187 -21.00 7.96 16.71
C PHE A 187 -21.95 6.96 17.38
N ILE A 188 -22.03 5.72 16.86
CA ILE A 188 -22.88 4.66 17.43
C ILE A 188 -22.43 4.32 18.85
N THR A 189 -21.12 4.17 19.09
CA THR A 189 -20.61 3.85 20.42
C THR A 189 -20.88 4.99 21.40
N SER A 190 -20.69 6.25 20.98
CA SER A 190 -20.99 7.42 21.79
C SER A 190 -22.48 7.52 22.12
N TYR A 191 -23.34 7.27 21.14
CA TYR A 191 -24.80 7.29 21.32
C TYR A 191 -25.28 6.15 22.22
N ALA A 192 -24.76 4.94 22.02
CA ALA A 192 -25.07 3.78 22.85
C ALA A 192 -24.64 4.00 24.30
N GLU A 193 -23.48 4.60 24.55
CA GLU A 193 -23.04 4.98 25.89
C GLU A 193 -24.01 5.98 26.56
N ASN A 194 -24.48 6.98 25.81
CA ASN A 194 -25.42 7.98 26.30
C ASN A 194 -26.82 7.42 26.59
N ILE A 195 -27.33 6.51 25.75
CA ILE A 195 -28.63 5.85 25.98
C ILE A 195 -28.52 4.87 27.15
N ILE A 196 -27.50 4.02 27.12
CA ILE A 196 -27.49 2.85 27.98
C ILE A 196 -27.08 3.24 29.39
N GLY A 197 -26.25 4.27 29.61
CA GLY A 197 -25.92 4.84 30.93
C GLY A 197 -25.41 3.88 32.02
N PHE A 198 -25.34 2.56 31.75
CA PHE A 198 -25.48 1.54 32.80
C PHE A 198 -24.79 0.20 32.53
N ILE A 199 -24.08 0.00 31.42
CA ILE A 199 -23.25 -1.22 31.27
C ILE A 199 -21.78 -0.86 31.44
N GLY A 200 -21.43 -0.51 32.68
CA GLY A 200 -20.19 -0.79 33.43
C GLY A 200 -18.81 -0.99 32.76
N THR A 201 -18.59 -0.64 31.50
CA THR A 201 -17.37 -0.99 30.76
C THR A 201 -16.31 0.10 30.74
N LYS A 202 -16.68 1.38 30.93
CA LYS A 202 -15.72 2.49 30.92
C LYS A 202 -14.76 2.53 32.12
N ASN A 203 -15.07 1.80 33.19
CA ASN A 203 -14.23 1.77 34.40
C ASN A 203 -13.73 0.37 34.75
N LYS A 204 -13.38 -0.46 33.76
CA LYS A 204 -12.36 -1.49 34.05
C LYS A 204 -11.03 -0.78 34.25
N LYS A 205 -10.87 -0.14 35.42
CA LYS A 205 -9.58 0.30 35.93
C LYS A 205 -8.64 -0.88 35.75
N ILE A 206 -7.53 -0.66 35.04
CA ILE A 206 -6.49 -1.67 34.94
C ILE A 206 -6.21 -2.11 36.39
N LYS A 207 -6.27 -3.42 36.65
CA LYS A 207 -5.99 -3.90 38.00
C LYS A 207 -4.55 -3.51 38.30
N LYS A 208 -4.34 -2.60 39.26
CA LYS A 208 -3.03 -2.09 39.68
C LYS A 208 -2.02 -3.20 40.04
N GLU A 209 -2.50 -4.40 40.35
CA GLU A 209 -1.64 -5.56 40.58
C GLU A 209 -1.11 -6.15 39.26
N TYR A 210 0.13 -5.78 38.94
CA TYR A 210 0.92 -6.40 37.89
C TYR A 210 1.15 -7.90 38.16
N LYS A 211 0.53 -8.78 37.36
CA LYS A 211 0.73 -10.25 37.39
C LYS A 211 1.54 -10.77 36.21
N GLY A 212 2.66 -10.10 35.88
CA GLY A 212 3.52 -10.51 34.76
C GLY A 212 4.95 -10.82 35.18
N THR A 213 5.73 -11.37 34.25
CA THR A 213 7.17 -11.61 34.44
C THR A 213 7.91 -10.30 34.13
N GLN A 214 8.94 -9.96 34.90
CA GLN A 214 9.80 -8.82 34.59
C GLN A 214 11.07 -9.33 33.91
N ILE A 215 11.38 -8.84 32.71
CA ILE A 215 12.65 -9.12 32.03
C ILE A 215 13.44 -7.81 32.03
N LYS A 216 14.58 -7.78 32.74
CA LYS A 216 15.44 -6.57 32.85
C LYS A 216 14.67 -5.30 33.26
N GLY A 217 13.68 -5.42 34.15
CA GLY A 217 12.84 -4.31 34.61
C GLY A 217 11.67 -3.95 33.70
N PHE A 218 11.54 -4.58 32.53
CA PHE A 218 10.38 -4.40 31.66
C PHE A 218 9.24 -5.35 32.06
N PRO A 219 8.05 -4.82 32.36
CA PRO A 219 6.89 -5.65 32.59
C PRO A 219 6.39 -6.26 31.27
N ILE A 220 6.53 -7.58 31.08
CA ILE A 220 5.93 -8.30 29.95
C ILE A 220 4.68 -9.05 30.41
N ARG A 221 3.52 -8.70 29.82
CA ARG A 221 2.26 -9.42 30.04
C ARG A 221 2.03 -10.39 28.88
N ILE A 222 1.90 -11.69 29.17
CA ILE A 222 1.59 -12.70 28.14
C ILE A 222 0.33 -12.34 27.36
N ARG A 223 -0.65 -11.71 28.02
CA ARG A 223 -1.88 -11.22 27.38
C ARG A 223 -1.62 -10.16 26.30
N GLU A 224 -0.69 -9.23 26.53
CA GLU A 224 -0.29 -8.23 25.54
C GLU A 224 0.40 -8.90 24.36
N LEU A 225 1.31 -9.84 24.63
CA LEU A 225 1.97 -10.63 23.59
C LEU A 225 0.96 -11.36 22.70
N LEU A 226 -0.04 -12.01 23.30
CA LEU A 226 -1.13 -12.66 22.55
C LEU A 226 -1.99 -11.65 21.79
N ALA A 227 -2.25 -10.46 22.36
CA ALA A 227 -2.98 -9.40 21.69
C ALA A 227 -2.22 -8.85 20.46
N ILE A 228 -0.91 -8.65 20.58
CA ILE A 228 -0.01 -8.24 19.50
C ILE A 228 -0.04 -9.27 18.37
N MET A 229 0.13 -10.55 18.70
CA MET A 229 0.07 -11.64 17.72
C MET A 229 -1.31 -11.75 17.05
N GLY A 230 -2.39 -11.57 17.81
CA GLY A 230 -3.75 -11.56 17.27
C GLY A 230 -3.99 -10.39 16.32
N CYS A 231 -3.55 -9.19 16.68
CA CYS A 231 -3.62 -8.00 15.83
C CYS A 231 -2.80 -8.18 14.56
N ALA A 232 -1.57 -8.67 14.67
CA ALA A 232 -0.71 -8.97 13.54
C ALA A 232 -1.34 -10.00 12.59
N ALA A 233 -2.01 -11.04 13.12
CA ALA A 233 -2.71 -12.03 12.31
C ALA A 233 -3.89 -11.43 11.54
N ILE A 234 -4.73 -10.62 12.20
CA ILE A 234 -5.87 -9.94 11.56
C ILE A 234 -5.37 -9.03 10.44
N PHE A 235 -4.33 -8.24 10.72
CA PHE A 235 -3.75 -7.33 9.74
C PHE A 235 -3.09 -8.08 8.58
N ALA A 236 -2.40 -9.19 8.86
CA ALA A 236 -1.80 -10.04 7.83
C ALA A 236 -2.85 -10.66 6.90
N VAL A 237 -4.00 -11.10 7.42
CA VAL A 237 -5.12 -11.58 6.60
C VAL A 237 -5.64 -10.45 5.69
N ALA A 238 -5.81 -9.23 6.23
CA ALA A 238 -6.27 -8.07 5.47
C ALA A 238 -5.29 -7.65 4.35
N ILE A 239 -3.99 -7.62 4.63
CA ILE A 239 -2.93 -7.39 3.64
C ILE A 239 -2.92 -8.50 2.58
N THR A 240 -3.01 -9.76 3.00
CA THR A 240 -3.01 -10.91 2.07
C THR A 240 -4.22 -10.86 1.16
N TRP A 241 -5.39 -10.51 1.69
CA TRP A 241 -6.58 -10.29 0.88
C TRP A 241 -6.34 -9.19 -0.17
N THR A 242 -5.76 -8.06 0.25
CA THR A 242 -5.43 -6.93 -0.64
C THR A 242 -4.61 -7.37 -1.86
N PHE A 243 -3.57 -8.18 -1.65
CA PHE A 243 -2.60 -8.53 -2.70
C PHE A 243 -2.79 -9.91 -3.36
N ALA A 244 -3.48 -10.83 -2.72
CA ALA A 244 -3.50 -12.24 -3.14
C ALA A 244 -4.89 -12.87 -3.15
N ALA A 245 -5.97 -12.09 -3.02
CA ALA A 245 -7.35 -12.60 -3.12
C ALA A 245 -7.54 -13.46 -4.38
N GLY A 246 -8.07 -14.67 -4.19
CA GLY A 246 -8.36 -15.61 -5.27
C GLY A 246 -7.16 -16.24 -5.97
N THR A 247 -5.92 -15.93 -5.56
CA THR A 247 -4.71 -16.49 -6.16
C THR A 247 -4.29 -17.80 -5.48
N THR A 248 -3.56 -18.66 -6.21
CA THR A 248 -2.93 -19.86 -5.64
C THR A 248 -1.81 -19.52 -4.64
N GLY A 249 -1.26 -18.30 -4.73
CA GLY A 249 -0.20 -17.78 -3.85
C GLY A 249 -0.68 -17.30 -2.47
N PHE A 250 -1.97 -17.38 -2.15
CA PHE A 250 -2.55 -16.82 -0.92
C PHE A 250 -1.83 -17.28 0.34
N ALA A 251 -1.54 -18.57 0.49
CA ALA A 251 -0.89 -19.11 1.69
C ALA A 251 0.56 -18.60 1.85
N ARG A 252 1.31 -18.44 0.74
CA ARG A 252 2.68 -17.88 0.75
C ARG A 252 2.65 -16.42 1.20
N ILE A 253 1.77 -15.63 0.61
CA ILE A 253 1.62 -14.21 0.94
C ILE A 253 1.10 -14.04 2.37
N LEU A 254 0.24 -14.94 2.87
CA LEU A 254 -0.21 -14.94 4.26
C LEU A 254 0.94 -15.17 5.24
N ALA A 255 1.78 -16.17 4.99
CA ALA A 255 2.93 -16.44 5.85
C ALA A 255 3.90 -15.25 5.87
N LEU A 256 4.17 -14.65 4.71
CA LEU A 256 5.02 -13.47 4.59
C LEU A 256 4.42 -12.25 5.32
N SER A 257 3.15 -11.97 5.08
CA SER A 257 2.42 -10.87 5.71
C SER A 257 2.31 -11.04 7.22
N MET A 258 2.17 -12.27 7.71
CA MET A 258 2.16 -12.59 9.13
C MET A 258 3.50 -12.30 9.79
N GLY A 259 4.61 -12.69 9.16
CA GLY A 259 5.96 -12.39 9.65
C GLY A 259 6.23 -10.88 9.70
N LEU A 260 5.92 -10.17 8.62
CA LEU A 260 6.16 -8.72 8.52
C LEU A 260 5.25 -7.90 9.44
N SER A 261 3.95 -8.23 9.49
CA SER A 261 3.01 -7.57 10.41
C SER A 261 3.42 -7.81 11.85
N SER A 262 3.79 -9.04 12.22
CA SER A 262 4.27 -9.33 13.58
C SER A 262 5.48 -8.48 13.92
N LEU A 263 6.48 -8.40 13.03
CA LEU A 263 7.67 -7.57 13.23
C LEU A 263 7.31 -6.10 13.44
N ILE A 264 6.44 -5.53 12.61
CA ILE A 264 6.02 -4.12 12.73
C ILE A 264 5.27 -3.88 14.04
N PHE A 265 4.30 -4.72 14.39
CA PHE A 265 3.55 -4.58 15.65
C PHE A 265 4.47 -4.75 16.87
N PHE A 266 5.41 -5.71 16.86
CA PHE A 266 6.40 -5.87 17.93
C PHE A 266 7.32 -4.67 18.07
N MET A 267 7.81 -4.12 16.95
CA MET A 267 8.68 -2.95 16.96
C MET A 267 7.94 -1.71 17.50
N THR A 268 6.72 -1.47 17.02
CA THR A 268 5.85 -0.39 17.51
C THR A 268 5.62 -0.52 19.01
N GLU A 269 5.31 -1.73 19.47
CA GLU A 269 5.07 -2.01 20.87
C GLU A 269 6.33 -1.81 21.72
N LEU A 270 7.49 -2.26 21.24
CA LEU A 270 8.74 -2.07 21.94
C LEU A 270 9.07 -0.59 22.12
N ILE A 271 8.88 0.21 21.06
CA ILE A 271 9.06 1.68 21.12
C ILE A 271 8.07 2.27 22.14
N ARG A 272 6.82 1.81 22.13
CA ARG A 272 5.79 2.23 23.09
C ARG A 272 6.19 1.92 24.53
N MET A 273 6.60 0.69 24.83
CA MET A 273 7.04 0.29 26.17
C MET A 273 8.24 1.12 26.64
N ILE A 274 9.23 1.35 25.77
CA ILE A 274 10.40 2.18 26.10
C ILE A 274 9.98 3.63 26.38
N ALA A 275 9.10 4.20 25.56
CA ALA A 275 8.62 5.56 25.74
C ALA A 275 7.73 5.70 26.98
N ALA A 276 6.85 4.73 27.25
CA ALA A 276 5.99 4.69 28.43
C ALA A 276 6.84 4.58 29.71
N TYR A 277 7.82 3.68 29.74
CA TYR A 277 8.75 3.52 30.86
C TYR A 277 9.49 4.83 31.18
N ARG A 278 9.98 5.54 30.15
CA ARG A 278 10.68 6.82 30.31
C ARG A 278 9.80 7.96 30.82
N ASN A 279 8.49 7.88 30.60
CA ASN A 279 7.54 8.89 31.04
C ASN A 279 6.71 8.41 32.25
N HIS A 280 7.09 7.30 32.88
CA HIS A 280 6.38 6.71 34.04
C HIS A 280 4.90 6.39 33.78
N LEU A 281 4.55 6.06 32.54
CA LEU A 281 3.19 5.75 32.12
C LEU A 281 2.92 4.24 32.20
N THR A 282 1.81 3.84 32.82
CA THR A 282 1.30 2.46 32.71
C THR A 282 0.32 2.38 31.54
N THR A 283 0.59 1.46 30.62
CA THR A 283 -0.17 1.32 29.38
C THR A 283 -0.25 -0.14 28.96
N GLU A 284 -1.43 -0.63 28.59
CA GLU A 284 -1.68 -2.02 28.15
C GLU A 284 -2.14 -2.07 26.69
N PHE A 285 -1.49 -2.91 25.89
CA PHE A 285 -1.92 -3.19 24.52
C PHE A 285 -3.03 -4.25 24.51
N VAL A 286 -4.15 -3.92 23.87
CA VAL A 286 -5.32 -4.79 23.75
C VAL A 286 -5.80 -4.89 22.32
N ILE A 287 -6.48 -5.99 22.00
CA ILE A 287 -7.21 -6.09 20.73
C ILE A 287 -8.43 -5.17 20.82
N TYR A 288 -8.65 -4.38 19.77
CA TYR A 288 -9.82 -3.55 19.55
C TYR A 288 -10.74 -4.20 18.50
N PRO A 289 -11.82 -4.89 18.91
CA PRO A 289 -12.63 -5.69 18.00
C PRO A 289 -13.25 -4.87 16.85
N LEU A 290 -13.68 -3.63 17.12
CA LEU A 290 -14.23 -2.75 16.09
C LEU A 290 -13.16 -2.33 15.08
N GLY A 291 -11.94 -2.02 15.53
CA GLY A 291 -10.81 -1.76 14.66
C GLY A 291 -10.43 -2.97 13.81
N ALA A 292 -10.53 -4.19 14.37
CA ALA A 292 -10.35 -5.43 13.61
C ALA A 292 -11.39 -5.61 12.51
N ILE A 293 -12.67 -5.33 12.81
CA ILE A 293 -13.75 -5.36 11.82
C ILE A 293 -13.49 -4.34 10.70
N VAL A 294 -13.13 -3.10 11.05
CA VAL A 294 -12.78 -2.07 10.05
C VAL A 294 -11.58 -2.49 9.20
N THR A 295 -10.56 -3.09 9.80
CA THR A 295 -9.37 -3.59 9.08
C THR A 295 -9.73 -4.67 8.07
N LEU A 296 -10.66 -5.57 8.40
CA LEU A 296 -11.09 -6.62 7.48
C LEU A 296 -12.06 -6.09 6.40
N LEU A 297 -13.01 -5.22 6.77
CA LEU A 297 -13.96 -4.63 5.83
C LEU A 297 -13.27 -3.72 4.83
N SER A 298 -12.28 -2.94 5.26
CA SER A 298 -11.47 -2.10 4.37
C SER A 298 -10.75 -2.92 3.31
N ALA A 299 -10.08 -4.00 3.72
CA ALA A 299 -9.45 -4.95 2.78
C ALA A 299 -10.48 -5.55 1.82
N TRP A 300 -11.67 -5.93 2.31
CA TRP A 300 -12.75 -6.42 1.47
C TRP A 300 -13.24 -5.36 0.45
N PHE A 301 -13.24 -4.07 0.80
CA PHE A 301 -13.53 -2.98 -0.14
C PHE A 301 -12.44 -2.75 -1.19
N GLY A 302 -11.24 -3.29 -1.01
CA GLY A 302 -10.18 -3.26 -2.02
C GLY A 302 -8.81 -2.83 -1.48
N MET A 303 -8.75 -2.29 -0.26
CA MET A 303 -7.47 -1.96 0.38
C MET A 303 -7.57 -1.93 1.90
N VAL A 304 -6.63 -2.59 2.56
CA VAL A 304 -6.53 -2.53 4.02
C VAL A 304 -6.30 -1.09 4.52
N PHE A 305 -7.21 -0.65 5.39
CA PHE A 305 -7.16 0.61 6.10
C PHE A 305 -7.79 0.44 7.48
N GLY A 306 -6.96 0.30 8.52
CA GLY A 306 -7.42 -0.15 9.82
C GLY A 306 -6.28 -0.33 10.82
N ASN A 307 -6.62 -0.46 12.09
CA ASN A 307 -5.75 -1.07 13.10
C ASN A 307 -6.60 -1.94 14.04
N PRO A 308 -6.33 -3.25 14.16
CA PRO A 308 -7.01 -4.12 15.11
C PRO A 308 -6.57 -3.94 16.56
N GLY A 309 -5.50 -3.19 16.82
CA GLY A 309 -4.97 -2.95 18.15
C GLY A 309 -5.44 -1.62 18.76
N ASN A 310 -5.39 -1.53 20.08
CA ASN A 310 -5.51 -0.28 20.81
C ASN A 310 -4.65 -0.31 22.09
N VAL A 311 -4.30 0.87 22.61
CA VAL A 311 -3.56 1.02 23.86
C VAL A 311 -4.47 1.67 24.89
N ILE A 312 -4.56 1.08 26.08
CA ILE A 312 -5.28 1.64 27.22
C ILE A 312 -4.26 2.15 28.23
N SER A 313 -4.44 3.37 28.75
CA SER A 313 -3.61 3.94 29.82
C SER A 313 -4.37 4.01 31.15
N GLU A 314 -3.66 4.04 32.28
CA GLU A 314 -4.24 3.92 33.63
C GLU A 314 -4.92 5.18 34.19
N GLU A 315 -4.67 6.39 33.67
CA GLU A 315 -5.20 7.67 34.24
C GLU A 315 -5.17 8.85 33.22
N ASP A 316 -5.78 9.99 33.56
CA ASP A 316 -6.01 11.24 32.76
C ASP A 316 -4.76 11.91 32.14
N GLU A 317 -3.59 11.28 32.23
CA GLU A 317 -2.37 11.76 31.59
C GLU A 317 -2.41 11.43 30.09
N GLN A 318 -2.73 12.43 29.28
CA GLN A 318 -2.71 12.32 27.83
C GLN A 318 -1.30 12.04 27.32
N PRO A 319 -0.99 10.81 26.86
CA PRO A 319 0.36 10.46 26.45
C PRO A 319 0.63 10.85 24.99
N GLY A 320 -0.03 11.91 24.51
CA GLY A 320 0.01 12.35 23.11
C GLY A 320 1.43 12.57 22.59
N LYS A 321 2.37 13.05 23.42
CA LYS A 321 3.78 13.17 23.03
C LYS A 321 4.43 11.81 22.74
N VAL A 322 4.11 10.78 23.51
CA VAL A 322 4.65 9.41 23.33
C VAL A 322 4.10 8.82 22.04
N TYR A 323 2.79 8.90 21.83
CA TYR A 323 2.17 8.40 20.60
C TYR A 323 2.67 9.12 19.34
N TYR A 324 2.85 10.44 19.42
CA TYR A 324 3.43 11.21 18.33
C TYR A 324 4.81 10.67 17.91
N VAL A 325 5.69 10.38 18.88
CA VAL A 325 7.03 9.84 18.58
C VAL A 325 6.93 8.45 17.94
N ILE A 326 6.06 7.58 18.47
CA ILE A 326 5.86 6.23 17.93
C ILE A 326 5.41 6.31 16.46
N MET A 327 4.38 7.11 16.17
CA MET A 327 3.84 7.26 14.81
C MET A 327 4.86 7.83 13.84
N ILE A 328 5.65 8.82 14.25
CA ILE A 328 6.72 9.38 13.40
C ILE A 328 7.78 8.32 13.09
N VAL A 329 8.16 7.48 14.06
CA VAL A 329 9.15 6.43 13.83
C VAL A 329 8.61 5.35 12.89
N VAL A 330 7.39 4.86 13.12
CA VAL A 330 6.77 3.85 12.25
C VAL A 330 6.56 4.39 10.84
N PHE A 331 6.15 5.66 10.71
CA PHE A 331 6.02 6.30 9.42
C PHE A 331 7.36 6.47 8.71
N ALA A 332 8.42 6.87 9.42
CA ALA A 332 9.76 6.97 8.87
C ALA A 332 10.27 5.60 8.37
N ILE A 333 9.95 4.51 9.08
CA ILE A 333 10.21 3.14 8.61
C ILE A 333 9.44 2.88 7.31
N GLY A 334 8.16 3.25 7.23
CA GLY A 334 7.35 3.15 6.02
C GLY A 334 7.96 3.90 4.83
N VAL A 335 8.43 5.13 5.04
CA VAL A 335 9.10 5.93 4.00
C VAL A 335 10.44 5.32 3.59
N ALA A 336 11.24 4.81 4.53
CA ALA A 336 12.51 4.16 4.22
C ALA A 336 12.30 2.88 3.38
N LEU A 337 11.29 2.08 3.73
CA LEU A 337 10.91 0.89 2.97
C LEU A 337 10.34 1.25 1.59
N PHE A 338 9.58 2.34 1.49
CA PHE A 338 9.12 2.86 0.22
C PHE A 338 10.30 3.28 -0.69
N LEU A 339 11.25 4.05 -0.18
CA LEU A 339 12.44 4.44 -0.95
C LEU A 339 13.24 3.21 -1.37
N TYR A 340 13.39 2.22 -0.49
CA TYR A 340 14.01 0.95 -0.85
C TYR A 340 13.23 0.23 -1.96
N ASN A 341 11.91 0.12 -1.84
CA ASN A 341 11.05 -0.53 -2.84
C ASN A 341 11.04 0.22 -4.18
N PHE A 342 11.24 1.53 -4.16
CA PHE A 342 11.31 2.34 -5.38
C PHE A 342 12.54 1.98 -6.23
N PHE A 343 13.71 1.80 -5.59
CA PHE A 343 14.95 1.45 -6.30
C PHE A 343 15.14 -0.07 -6.49
N ARG A 344 14.61 -0.88 -5.57
CA ARG A 344 14.70 -2.34 -5.56
C ARG A 344 13.34 -2.93 -5.17
N PRO A 345 12.40 -2.96 -6.12
CA PRO A 345 11.07 -3.48 -5.86
C PRO A 345 11.11 -4.92 -5.36
N THR A 346 10.38 -5.20 -4.28
CA THR A 346 10.24 -6.56 -3.76
C THR A 346 8.89 -6.69 -3.07
N GLU A 347 8.28 -7.87 -3.17
CA GLU A 347 7.04 -8.21 -2.44
C GLU A 347 7.17 -7.90 -0.93
N ILE A 348 8.34 -8.16 -0.35
CA ILE A 348 8.64 -7.92 1.07
C ILE A 348 8.56 -6.43 1.41
N ALA A 349 9.25 -5.60 0.64
CA ALA A 349 9.27 -4.16 0.90
C ALA A 349 7.90 -3.52 0.64
N GLN A 350 7.17 -3.97 -0.39
CA GLN A 350 5.80 -3.52 -0.65
C GLN A 350 4.84 -3.86 0.50
N ILE A 351 4.86 -5.10 1.02
CA ILE A 351 4.01 -5.48 2.16
C ILE A 351 4.38 -4.70 3.42
N ALA A 352 5.69 -4.56 3.69
CA ALA A 352 6.17 -3.87 4.88
C ALA A 352 5.87 -2.36 4.84
N MET A 353 6.08 -1.70 3.69
CA MET A 353 5.77 -0.27 3.53
C MET A 353 4.26 0.00 3.61
N THR A 354 3.43 -0.87 3.02
CA THR A 354 1.96 -0.78 3.09
C THR A 354 1.50 -0.93 4.53
N THR A 355 1.99 -1.95 5.24
CA THR A 355 1.67 -2.17 6.65
C THR A 355 2.08 -0.99 7.53
N ALA A 356 3.32 -0.51 7.41
CA ALA A 356 3.83 0.59 8.24
C ALA A 356 3.13 1.92 7.95
N SER A 357 2.89 2.23 6.67
CA SER A 357 2.24 3.49 6.28
C SER A 357 0.75 3.50 6.64
N THR A 358 0.02 2.41 6.40
CA THR A 358 -1.40 2.26 6.82
C THR A 358 -1.53 2.34 8.33
N PHE A 359 -0.70 1.61 9.08
CA PHE A 359 -0.71 1.65 10.54
C PHE A 359 -0.49 3.08 11.05
N SER A 360 0.53 3.77 10.52
CA SER A 360 0.87 5.12 10.96
C SER A 360 -0.21 6.14 10.65
N LEU A 361 -0.76 6.13 9.42
CA LEU A 361 -1.80 7.08 9.05
C LEU A 361 -3.08 6.83 9.83
N PHE A 362 -3.51 5.57 9.95
CA PHE A 362 -4.72 5.20 10.68
C PHE A 362 -4.64 5.62 12.13
N GLU A 363 -3.54 5.31 12.82
CA GLU A 363 -3.33 5.70 14.21
C GLU A 363 -3.30 7.21 14.41
N PHE A 364 -2.89 7.99 13.41
CA PHE A 364 -2.82 9.46 13.50
C PHE A 364 -4.18 10.15 13.36
N ILE A 365 -5.25 9.44 13.01
CA ILE A 365 -6.60 10.00 12.88
C ILE A 365 -7.07 10.47 14.27
N PRO A 366 -7.61 11.71 14.41
CA PRO A 366 -7.95 12.30 15.70
C PRO A 366 -9.34 11.85 16.19
N LEU A 367 -9.58 10.53 16.18
CA LEU A 367 -10.84 9.90 16.60
C LEU A 367 -10.57 8.93 17.75
N SER A 368 -11.52 8.82 18.69
CA SER A 368 -11.43 7.82 19.76
C SER A 368 -11.78 6.43 19.20
N PRO A 369 -11.11 5.34 19.62
CA PRO A 369 -10.07 5.26 20.64
C PRO A 369 -8.64 5.33 20.07
N LEU A 370 -8.44 5.91 18.89
CA LEU A 370 -7.13 5.97 18.24
C LEU A 370 -6.20 6.95 18.94
N ASN A 371 -4.91 6.64 18.92
CA ASN A 371 -3.89 7.43 19.59
C ASN A 371 -3.75 8.86 19.02
N GLY A 372 -4.19 9.09 17.78
CA GLY A 372 -4.15 10.39 17.11
C GLY A 372 -4.98 11.45 17.81
N LYS A 373 -6.03 11.04 18.56
CA LYS A 373 -6.81 11.96 19.41
C LYS A 373 -5.95 12.56 20.52
N ASP A 374 -5.19 11.74 21.23
CA ASP A 374 -4.32 12.20 22.31
C ASP A 374 -3.18 13.09 21.77
N VAL A 375 -2.66 12.77 20.57
CA VAL A 375 -1.68 13.61 19.88
C VAL A 375 -2.26 14.99 19.54
N PHE A 376 -3.49 15.00 19.03
CA PHE A 376 -4.20 16.23 18.69
C PHE A 376 -4.46 17.10 19.93
N GLU A 377 -4.89 16.49 21.03
CA GLU A 377 -5.15 17.18 22.29
C GLU A 377 -3.86 17.71 22.94
N TRP A 378 -2.75 16.94 22.86
CA TRP A 378 -1.44 17.39 23.31
C TRP A 378 -0.89 18.58 22.51
N ASN A 379 -0.92 18.52 21.17
CA ASN A 379 -0.40 19.57 20.31
C ASN A 379 -1.05 19.56 18.92
N LYS A 380 -2.14 20.32 18.78
CA LYS A 380 -2.87 20.50 17.51
C LYS A 380 -1.97 20.92 16.34
N GLY A 381 -1.01 21.82 16.57
CA GLY A 381 -0.12 22.31 15.52
C GLY A 381 0.85 21.25 15.02
N ALA A 382 1.47 20.49 15.93
CA ALA A 382 2.32 19.36 15.59
C ALA A 382 1.53 18.26 14.89
N TRP A 383 0.32 17.96 15.36
CA TRP A 383 -0.59 17.03 14.71
C TRP A 383 -0.91 17.49 13.28
N THR A 384 -1.38 18.73 13.07
CA THR A 384 -1.79 19.21 11.74
C THR A 384 -0.64 19.19 10.74
N ILE A 385 0.55 19.69 11.12
CA ILE A 385 1.71 19.70 10.23
C ILE A 385 2.11 18.27 9.84
N THR A 386 2.13 17.37 10.81
CA THR A 386 2.51 15.97 10.56
C THR A 386 1.44 15.26 9.73
N PHE A 387 0.16 15.39 10.05
CA PHE A 387 -0.93 14.78 9.28
C PHE A 387 -0.95 15.26 7.83
N LEU A 388 -0.74 16.56 7.60
CA LEU A 388 -0.61 17.14 6.26
C LEU A 388 0.60 16.61 5.48
N LEU A 389 1.60 16.07 6.14
CA LEU A 389 2.75 15.41 5.51
C LEU A 389 2.52 13.90 5.35
N LEU A 390 1.93 13.24 6.35
CA LEU A 390 1.59 11.82 6.35
C LEU A 390 0.62 11.48 5.23
N LEU A 391 -0.46 12.24 5.08
CA LEU A 391 -1.54 11.90 4.15
C LEU A 391 -1.10 11.91 2.68
N PRO A 392 -0.43 12.96 2.13
CA PRO A 392 0.04 12.93 0.76
C PRO A 392 1.09 11.85 0.50
N ILE A 393 1.99 11.60 1.46
CA ILE A 393 3.00 10.54 1.32
C ILE A 393 2.35 9.16 1.37
N TYR A 394 1.37 8.94 2.25
CA TYR A 394 0.58 7.71 2.25
C TYR A 394 -0.10 7.48 0.92
N VAL A 395 -0.71 8.53 0.35
CA VAL A 395 -1.35 8.47 -0.97
C VAL A 395 -0.33 8.14 -2.06
N LEU A 396 0.84 8.77 -2.02
CA LEU A 396 1.93 8.50 -2.94
C LEU A 396 2.40 7.04 -2.86
N ILE A 397 2.62 6.52 -1.65
CA ILE A 397 3.13 5.16 -1.39
C ILE A 397 2.14 4.08 -1.86
N ASN A 398 0.83 4.32 -1.67
CA ASN A 398 -0.16 3.25 -1.82
C ASN A 398 -1.05 3.35 -3.06
N PHE A 399 -1.15 4.51 -3.71
CA PHE A 399 -2.09 4.73 -4.81
C PHE A 399 -1.47 5.24 -6.11
N VAL A 400 -0.33 5.93 -6.04
CA VAL A 400 0.27 6.58 -7.22
C VAL A 400 1.38 5.72 -7.84
N LEU A 401 2.00 4.87 -7.02
CA LEU A 401 3.24 4.15 -7.30
C LEU A 401 3.06 2.66 -7.03
#